data_AF-A0A7C7Q8L4-F1
#
_entry.id   AF-A0A7C7Q8L4-F1
#
_cell.length_a   1.000
_cell.length_b   1.000
_cell.length_c   1.000
_cell.angle_alpha   90.00
_cell.angle_beta   90.00
_cell.angle_gamma   90.00
#
_symmetry.space_group_name_H-M   'P 1'
#
loop_
_entity.id
_entity.type
_entity.pdbx_description
1 polymer ?
#
loop_
_entity_poly.entity_id
_entity_poly.type
_entity_poly.pdbx_seq_one_letter_code
_entity_poly.pdbx_strand_id
1 'polypeptide(L)'
;MPANLPPQYFEAEEEFQKARTPQEKIAAIRKMLAVMPKHKGTEKLHAYLRRRLAQLSREARKKPKVARSSPIDRIKREGAGQATLAGPPNTGKSSLLAALTRARPQVAPYPFSTFLPTPGMMPYEDVQVQLVDLPPLHPDVTEPWVYHLIRTSELVLVVVSLSDDDPEDQVLEALGLLEEARVRLTGEGAKPGILVANMWDAVGAPEKAEALEDALGDDLPLVCVSAETGYGLEELKREIFERLGVVRVYTKEPGHKPDMEKPYVLPKGSTILDLAAAIHKDLARNFRYARIWRKDQYNGLRAPRDLEVEDGDILEVHGG
;
A
#
# COMPACT_ATOMS: atom_id res chain seq x y z
N MET A 1 48.88 -26.36 -7.59
CA MET A 1 48.26 -27.51 -8.30
C MET A 1 47.06 -26.97 -9.05
N PRO A 2 46.85 -27.31 -10.33
CA PRO A 2 45.60 -26.99 -11.00
C PRO A 2 44.46 -27.64 -10.20
N ALA A 3 43.44 -26.85 -9.86
CA ALA A 3 42.26 -27.37 -9.17
C ALA A 3 41.54 -28.34 -10.10
N ASN A 4 41.21 -29.54 -9.61
CA ASN A 4 40.40 -30.49 -10.36
C ASN A 4 38.94 -30.00 -10.32
N LEU A 5 38.51 -29.32 -11.38
CA LEU A 5 37.16 -28.77 -11.50
C LEU A 5 36.25 -29.78 -12.21
N PRO A 6 34.98 -29.92 -11.79
CA PRO A 6 34.07 -30.89 -12.37
C PRO A 6 33.64 -30.48 -13.80
N PRO A 7 33.25 -31.42 -14.68
CA PRO A 7 32.80 -31.11 -16.05
C PRO A 7 31.72 -30.03 -16.12
N GLN A 8 30.79 -30.04 -15.16
CA GLN A 8 29.70 -29.05 -15.04
C GLN A 8 30.20 -27.62 -14.82
N TYR A 9 31.41 -27.45 -14.26
CA TYR A 9 32.03 -26.14 -14.13
C TYR A 9 32.39 -25.58 -15.51
N PHE A 10 32.96 -26.39 -16.39
CA PHE A 10 33.38 -25.96 -17.73
C PHE A 10 32.19 -25.66 -18.64
N GLU A 11 31.09 -26.40 -18.49
CA GLU A 11 29.82 -26.09 -19.15
C GLU A 11 29.29 -24.71 -18.73
N ALA A 12 29.28 -24.42 -17.42
CA ALA A 12 28.86 -23.13 -16.90
C ALA A 12 29.83 -22.00 -17.31
N GLU A 13 31.12 -22.28 -17.45
CA GLU A 13 32.12 -21.35 -17.96
C GLU A 13 31.91 -21.03 -19.45
N GLU A 14 31.55 -22.03 -20.26
CA GLU A 14 31.19 -21.84 -21.66
C GLU A 14 29.89 -21.02 -21.81
N GLU A 15 28.88 -21.28 -20.97
CA GLU A 15 27.67 -20.45 -20.88
C GLU A 15 28.02 -18.99 -20.55
N PHE A 16 28.94 -18.75 -19.63
CA PHE A 16 29.39 -17.41 -19.27
C PHE A 16 30.10 -16.69 -20.43
N GLN A 17 30.88 -17.42 -21.23
CA GLN A 17 31.54 -16.85 -22.42
C GLN A 17 30.54 -16.51 -23.53
N LYS A 18 29.50 -17.33 -23.71
CA LYS A 18 28.44 -17.12 -24.71
C LYS A 18 27.41 -16.05 -24.29
N ALA A 19 27.31 -15.77 -23.00
CA ALA A 19 26.35 -14.83 -22.43
C ALA A 19 26.51 -13.40 -22.97
N ARG A 20 25.43 -12.84 -23.49
CA ARG A 20 25.38 -11.48 -24.07
C ARG A 20 24.83 -10.45 -23.09
N THR A 21 24.00 -10.89 -22.13
CA THR A 21 23.39 -9.99 -21.15
C THR A 21 24.06 -10.07 -19.78
N PRO A 22 24.02 -8.99 -18.97
CA PRO A 22 24.47 -9.03 -17.58
C PRO A 22 23.76 -10.11 -16.74
N GLN A 23 22.47 -10.36 -16.99
CA GLN A 23 21.69 -11.39 -16.29
C GLN A 23 22.18 -12.81 -16.59
N GLU A 24 22.45 -13.13 -17.87
CA GLU A 24 23.01 -14.42 -18.28
C GLU A 24 24.39 -14.65 -17.64
N LYS A 25 25.23 -13.62 -17.60
CA LYS A 25 26.56 -13.67 -16.96
C LYS A 25 26.47 -13.93 -15.45
N ILE A 26 25.49 -13.31 -14.78
CA ILE A 26 25.24 -13.53 -13.35
C ILE A 26 24.78 -14.97 -13.09
N ALA A 27 23.87 -15.50 -13.91
CA ALA A 27 23.36 -16.87 -13.79
C ALA A 27 24.48 -17.90 -13.98
N ALA A 28 25.34 -17.72 -14.98
CA ALA A 28 26.47 -18.62 -15.24
C ALA A 28 27.52 -18.61 -14.11
N ILE A 29 27.83 -17.44 -13.53
CA ILE A 29 28.72 -17.36 -12.35
C ILE A 29 28.11 -18.06 -11.13
N ARG A 30 26.79 -17.95 -10.91
CA ARG A 30 26.11 -18.67 -9.83
C ARG A 30 26.20 -20.19 -10.01
N LYS A 31 26.02 -20.69 -11.24
CA LYS A 31 26.22 -22.11 -11.57
C LYS A 31 27.65 -22.56 -11.28
N MET A 32 28.65 -21.80 -11.74
CA MET A 32 30.07 -22.07 -11.46
C MET A 32 30.38 -22.15 -9.96
N LEU A 33 29.84 -21.23 -9.16
CA LEU A 33 30.03 -21.20 -7.70
C LEU A 33 29.34 -22.37 -6.98
N ALA A 34 28.24 -22.90 -7.54
CA ALA A 34 27.47 -24.00 -6.97
C ALA A 34 28.16 -25.36 -7.15
N VAL A 35 28.77 -25.58 -8.32
CA VAL A 35 29.43 -26.87 -8.66
C VAL A 35 30.89 -26.94 -8.22
N MET A 36 31.52 -25.80 -7.91
CA MET A 36 32.94 -25.75 -7.55
C MET A 36 33.23 -26.35 -6.15
N PRO A 37 34.22 -27.26 -6.03
CA PRO A 37 34.64 -27.81 -4.75
C PRO A 37 35.17 -26.72 -3.81
N LYS A 38 34.80 -26.76 -2.52
CA LYS A 38 35.26 -25.79 -1.51
C LYS A 38 36.47 -26.33 -0.74
N HIS A 39 37.67 -26.13 -1.27
CA HIS A 39 38.92 -26.51 -0.61
C HIS A 39 40.04 -25.52 -0.91
N LYS A 40 41.19 -25.65 -0.24
CA LYS A 40 42.32 -24.71 -0.34
C LYS A 40 42.82 -24.47 -1.78
N GLY A 41 42.64 -25.43 -2.69
CA GLY A 41 42.99 -25.29 -4.11
C GLY A 41 42.09 -24.38 -4.95
N THR A 42 40.85 -24.09 -4.52
CA THR A 42 39.82 -23.32 -5.26
C THR A 42 39.44 -22.02 -4.58
N GLU A 43 40.00 -21.73 -3.41
CA GLU A 43 39.68 -20.56 -2.58
C GLU A 43 39.87 -19.23 -3.32
N LYS A 44 40.99 -19.09 -4.06
CA LYS A 44 41.26 -17.90 -4.89
C LYS A 44 40.23 -17.73 -6.01
N LEU A 45 39.79 -18.83 -6.60
CA LEU A 45 38.82 -18.83 -7.69
C LEU A 45 37.41 -18.49 -7.18
N HIS A 46 37.02 -19.01 -6.02
CA HIS A 46 35.80 -18.59 -5.32
C HIS A 46 35.78 -17.08 -5.03
N ALA A 47 36.89 -16.54 -4.51
CA ALA A 47 37.00 -15.12 -4.22
C ALA A 47 36.87 -14.27 -5.50
N TYR A 48 37.52 -14.70 -6.59
CA TYR A 48 37.41 -14.06 -7.89
C TYR A 48 35.97 -14.06 -8.43
N LEU A 49 35.31 -15.23 -8.45
CA LEU A 49 33.93 -15.36 -8.96
C LEU A 49 32.93 -14.58 -8.11
N ARG A 50 33.07 -14.55 -6.78
CA ARG A 50 32.23 -13.72 -5.89
C ARG A 50 32.41 -12.22 -6.15
N ARG A 51 33.66 -11.76 -6.31
CA ARG A 51 33.95 -10.37 -6.65
C ARG A 51 33.35 -10.01 -8.01
N ARG A 52 33.46 -10.91 -8.99
CA ARG A 52 32.93 -10.71 -10.34
C ARG A 52 31.40 -10.70 -10.34
N LEU A 53 30.76 -11.56 -9.56
CA LEU A 53 29.32 -11.58 -9.34
C LEU A 53 28.85 -10.25 -8.74
N ALA A 54 29.52 -9.75 -7.70
CA ALA A 54 29.19 -8.46 -7.09
C ALA A 54 29.34 -7.28 -8.06
N GLN A 55 30.39 -7.30 -8.89
CA GLN A 55 30.61 -6.28 -9.92
C GLN A 55 29.52 -6.30 -11.00
N LEU A 56 29.21 -7.47 -11.57
CA LEU A 56 28.20 -7.62 -12.62
C LEU A 56 26.80 -7.32 -12.10
N SER A 57 26.49 -7.68 -10.85
CA SER A 57 25.24 -7.29 -10.19
C SER A 57 25.11 -5.77 -10.02
N ARG A 58 26.22 -5.07 -9.71
CA ARG A 58 26.24 -3.60 -9.62
C ARG A 58 26.14 -2.93 -10.99
N GLU A 59 26.79 -3.49 -12.01
CA GLU A 59 26.73 -2.99 -13.39
C GLU A 59 25.34 -3.22 -14.02
N ALA A 60 24.70 -4.36 -13.78
CA ALA A 60 23.31 -4.62 -14.17
C ALA A 60 22.31 -3.68 -13.48
N ARG A 61 22.64 -3.21 -12.27
CA ARG A 61 21.86 -2.20 -11.52
C ARG A 61 22.10 -0.76 -12.00
N LYS A 62 23.21 -0.46 -12.71
CA LYS A 62 23.45 0.86 -13.31
C LYS A 62 22.69 1.00 -14.64
N LYS A 63 21.46 1.54 -14.60
CA LYS A 63 20.72 1.92 -15.80
C LYS A 63 21.22 3.25 -16.42
N PRO A 64 21.05 3.43 -17.75
CA PRO A 64 21.35 4.68 -18.45
C PRO A 64 20.42 5.83 -18.02
N LYS A 65 20.86 7.06 -18.27
CA LYS A 65 20.23 8.33 -17.88
C LYS A 65 18.75 8.43 -18.30
N VAL A 66 17.90 8.76 -17.32
CA VAL A 66 16.59 9.43 -17.37
C VAL A 66 15.71 9.11 -18.59
N ALA A 67 14.71 8.26 -18.39
CA ALA A 67 13.48 8.26 -19.17
C ALA A 67 12.28 8.49 -18.23
N ARG A 68 11.31 9.26 -18.73
CA ARG A 68 10.06 9.71 -18.09
C ARG A 68 9.38 8.65 -17.23
N SER A 69 8.72 9.09 -16.15
CA SER A 69 7.80 8.33 -15.28
C SER A 69 7.10 7.21 -16.06
N SER A 70 7.34 5.97 -15.64
CA SER A 70 6.66 4.79 -16.18
C SER A 70 5.21 4.82 -15.68
N PRO A 71 4.19 4.45 -16.48
CA PRO A 71 2.77 4.43 -16.07
C PRO A 71 2.47 3.67 -14.76
N ILE A 72 3.41 2.85 -14.30
CA ILE A 72 3.38 2.06 -13.07
C ILE A 72 3.41 2.95 -11.81
N ASP A 73 4.02 4.14 -11.90
CA ASP A 73 4.17 5.06 -10.77
C ASP A 73 2.96 5.97 -10.54
N ARG A 74 1.92 5.86 -11.38
CA ARG A 74 0.77 6.76 -11.35
C ARG A 74 -0.55 6.01 -11.47
N ILE A 75 -1.05 5.55 -10.32
CA ILE A 75 -2.42 5.04 -10.21
C ILE A 75 -3.37 6.23 -10.05
N LYS A 76 -4.37 6.31 -10.92
CA LYS A 76 -5.42 7.33 -10.81
C LYS A 76 -6.23 7.08 -9.54
N ARG A 77 -6.34 8.10 -8.70
CA ARG A 77 -7.19 8.08 -7.50
C ARG A 77 -8.66 7.91 -7.89
N GLU A 78 -9.33 6.99 -7.21
CA GLU A 78 -10.76 6.67 -7.39
C GLU A 78 -11.44 6.47 -6.03
N GLY A 79 -12.77 6.62 -6.00
CA GLY A 79 -13.57 6.43 -4.80
C GLY A 79 -13.38 7.52 -3.74
N ALA A 80 -13.71 7.18 -2.49
CA ALA A 80 -13.64 8.06 -1.33
C ALA A 80 -12.20 8.48 -0.98
N GLY A 81 -11.23 7.61 -1.26
CA GLY A 81 -9.82 7.86 -1.05
C GLY A 81 -8.97 6.68 -1.50
N GLN A 82 -7.65 6.89 -1.53
CA GLN A 82 -6.68 5.85 -1.86
C GLN A 82 -5.82 5.47 -0.64
N ALA A 83 -5.72 4.17 -0.36
CA ALA A 83 -4.86 3.61 0.66
C ALA A 83 -3.91 2.54 0.08
N THR A 84 -2.67 2.48 0.56
CA THR A 84 -1.65 1.54 0.06
C THR A 84 -1.35 0.45 1.08
N LEU A 85 -1.31 -0.81 0.65
CA LEU A 85 -0.83 -1.94 1.45
C LEU A 85 0.68 -2.07 1.22
N ALA A 86 1.47 -1.81 2.26
CA ALA A 86 2.93 -1.83 2.22
C ALA A 86 3.45 -2.74 3.32
N GLY A 87 4.57 -3.43 3.11
CA GLY A 87 5.16 -4.28 4.12
C GLY A 87 6.06 -5.38 3.54
N PRO A 88 6.75 -6.13 4.41
CA PRO A 88 7.69 -7.18 4.01
C PRO A 88 7.09 -8.26 3.09
N PRO A 89 7.90 -9.10 2.43
CA PRO A 89 7.37 -10.23 1.66
C PRO A 89 6.58 -11.19 2.57
N ASN A 90 5.65 -11.93 1.98
CA ASN A 90 4.87 -12.98 2.64
C ASN A 90 3.96 -12.57 3.82
N THR A 91 3.72 -11.28 4.05
CA THR A 91 2.80 -10.82 5.11
C THR A 91 1.31 -10.92 4.77
N GLY A 92 0.99 -11.41 3.56
CA GLY A 92 -0.40 -11.62 3.12
C GLY A 92 -1.10 -10.38 2.54
N LYS A 93 -0.35 -9.35 2.10
CA LYS A 93 -0.91 -8.13 1.47
C LYS A 93 -1.93 -8.43 0.36
N SER A 94 -1.57 -9.27 -0.61
CA SER A 94 -2.45 -9.61 -1.74
C SER A 94 -3.68 -10.40 -1.30
N SER A 95 -3.55 -11.27 -0.31
CA SER A 95 -4.68 -12.01 0.28
C SER A 95 -5.62 -11.04 1.02
N LEU A 96 -5.06 -10.08 1.76
CA LEU A 96 -5.82 -9.05 2.45
C LEU A 96 -6.56 -8.14 1.46
N LEU A 97 -5.91 -7.73 0.36
CA LEU A 97 -6.58 -6.99 -0.74
C LEU A 97 -7.78 -7.78 -1.27
N ALA A 98 -7.59 -9.06 -1.59
CA ALA A 98 -8.66 -9.90 -2.12
C ALA A 98 -9.83 -10.04 -1.13
N ALA A 99 -9.52 -10.22 0.16
CA ALA A 99 -10.53 -10.32 1.22
C ALA A 99 -11.32 -9.02 1.42
N LEU A 100 -10.66 -7.85 1.33
CA LEU A 100 -11.29 -6.55 1.52
C LEU A 100 -12.10 -6.07 0.30
N THR A 101 -11.69 -6.42 -0.92
CA THR A 101 -12.22 -5.79 -2.14
C THR A 101 -13.33 -6.57 -2.84
N ARG A 102 -13.72 -7.76 -2.32
CA ARG A 102 -14.66 -8.71 -2.97
C ARG A 102 -14.29 -9.08 -4.43
N ALA A 103 -13.18 -8.59 -4.94
CA ALA A 103 -12.71 -8.75 -6.30
C ALA A 103 -11.62 -9.80 -6.33
N ARG A 104 -11.71 -10.73 -7.29
CA ARG A 104 -10.52 -11.49 -7.70
C ARG A 104 -9.59 -10.48 -8.36
N PRO A 105 -8.34 -10.30 -7.88
CA PRO A 105 -7.38 -9.43 -8.53
C PRO A 105 -7.37 -9.74 -10.03
N GLN A 106 -7.70 -8.77 -10.88
CA GLN A 106 -7.55 -8.96 -12.31
C GLN A 106 -6.05 -9.02 -12.58
N VAL A 107 -5.56 -10.24 -12.79
CA VAL A 107 -4.20 -10.47 -13.28
C VAL A 107 -4.14 -9.83 -14.65
N ALA A 108 -3.57 -8.63 -14.73
CA ALA A 108 -3.28 -8.00 -16.01
C ALA A 108 -2.44 -8.99 -16.84
N PRO A 109 -2.73 -9.21 -18.13
CA PRO A 109 -2.10 -10.26 -18.94
C PRO A 109 -0.66 -9.94 -19.36
N TYR A 110 0.02 -9.07 -18.60
CA TYR A 110 1.43 -8.79 -18.82
C TYR A 110 2.27 -9.88 -18.16
N PRO A 111 3.27 -10.42 -18.85
CA PRO A 111 4.27 -11.26 -18.20
C PRO A 111 4.90 -10.43 -17.06
N PHE A 112 5.22 -11.06 -15.92
CA PHE A 112 5.81 -10.45 -14.70
C PHE A 112 4.84 -9.81 -13.66
N SER A 113 3.59 -10.26 -13.59
CA SER A 113 2.52 -9.72 -12.71
C SER A 113 2.76 -9.74 -11.19
N THR A 114 3.93 -10.14 -10.69
CA THR A 114 4.24 -10.21 -9.24
C THR A 114 4.98 -8.98 -8.70
N PHE A 115 5.22 -7.95 -9.53
CA PHE A 115 5.96 -6.74 -9.14
C PHE A 115 5.27 -5.42 -9.53
N LEU A 116 4.00 -5.48 -9.94
CA LEU A 116 3.21 -4.29 -10.27
C LEU A 116 2.21 -3.99 -9.17
N PRO A 117 1.91 -2.71 -8.91
CA PRO A 117 0.92 -2.34 -7.91
C PRO A 117 -0.47 -2.74 -8.41
N THR A 118 -1.27 -3.34 -7.53
CA THR A 118 -2.58 -3.89 -7.88
C THR A 118 -3.69 -3.12 -7.14
N PRO A 119 -4.46 -2.26 -7.84
CA PRO A 119 -5.60 -1.59 -7.24
C PRO A 119 -6.79 -2.55 -7.06
N GLY A 120 -7.56 -2.36 -6.00
CA GLY A 120 -8.84 -3.03 -5.76
C GLY A 120 -9.80 -2.10 -5.01
N MET A 121 -11.09 -2.21 -5.30
CA MET A 121 -12.12 -1.35 -4.70
C MET A 121 -12.74 -2.04 -3.49
N MET A 122 -12.51 -1.47 -2.31
CA MET A 122 -13.08 -1.91 -1.05
C MET A 122 -14.44 -1.24 -0.84
N PRO A 123 -15.55 -2.00 -0.79
CA PRO A 123 -16.83 -1.43 -0.40
C PRO A 123 -16.81 -1.09 1.09
N TYR A 124 -17.23 0.13 1.42
CA TYR A 124 -17.51 0.55 2.78
C TYR A 124 -18.84 1.29 2.79
N GLU A 125 -19.83 0.71 3.46
CA GLU A 125 -21.23 1.17 3.40
C GLU A 125 -21.69 1.41 1.95
N ASP A 126 -21.91 2.67 1.58
CA ASP A 126 -22.40 3.14 0.28
C ASP A 126 -21.30 3.79 -0.59
N VAL A 127 -20.04 3.73 -0.17
CA VAL A 127 -18.89 4.24 -0.92
C VAL A 127 -17.89 3.13 -1.26
N GLN A 128 -16.95 3.46 -2.16
CA GLN A 128 -15.82 2.60 -2.52
C GLN A 128 -14.53 3.29 -2.11
N VAL A 129 -13.60 2.56 -1.49
CA VAL A 129 -12.24 3.02 -1.17
C VAL A 129 -11.26 2.27 -2.06
N GLN A 130 -10.32 2.97 -2.68
CA GLN A 130 -9.30 2.33 -3.52
C GLN A 130 -8.14 1.84 -2.65
N LEU A 131 -7.98 0.53 -2.54
CA LEU A 131 -6.81 -0.10 -1.94
C LEU A 131 -5.80 -0.42 -3.03
N VAL A 132 -4.51 -0.22 -2.76
CA VAL A 132 -3.43 -0.53 -3.70
C VAL A 132 -2.45 -1.47 -3.02
N ASP A 133 -2.42 -2.73 -3.47
CA ASP A 133 -1.38 -3.68 -3.07
C ASP A 133 -0.06 -3.34 -3.74
N LEU A 134 1.00 -3.15 -2.96
CA LEU A 134 2.32 -2.78 -3.43
C LEU A 134 3.28 -3.97 -3.41
N PRO A 135 4.34 -3.94 -4.25
CA PRO A 135 5.44 -4.88 -4.11
C PRO A 135 6.04 -4.86 -2.69
N PRO A 136 6.70 -5.96 -2.27
CA PRO A 136 7.31 -6.04 -0.96
C PRO A 136 8.26 -4.88 -0.64
N LEU A 137 8.19 -4.40 0.60
CA LEU A 137 9.22 -3.55 1.18
C LEU A 137 10.39 -4.42 1.62
N HIS A 138 11.56 -4.20 1.03
CA HIS A 138 12.80 -4.88 1.36
C HIS A 138 13.98 -4.07 0.77
N PRO A 139 15.09 -3.86 1.50
CA PRO A 139 16.19 -2.98 1.09
C PRO A 139 16.76 -3.29 -0.30
N ASP A 140 16.82 -4.57 -0.67
CA ASP A 140 17.39 -5.02 -1.95
C ASP A 140 16.42 -5.05 -3.15
N VAL A 141 15.10 -4.99 -2.89
CA VAL A 141 14.08 -5.30 -3.91
C VAL A 141 13.17 -4.11 -4.19
N THR A 142 12.94 -3.24 -3.20
CA THR A 142 11.99 -2.13 -3.37
C THR A 142 12.51 -1.09 -4.33
N GLU A 143 11.74 -0.87 -5.40
CA GLU A 143 12.06 0.14 -6.39
C GLU A 143 11.58 1.53 -5.94
N PRO A 144 12.28 2.62 -6.31
CA PRO A 144 11.93 3.98 -5.88
C PRO A 144 10.49 4.44 -6.17
N TRP A 145 9.86 3.89 -7.21
CA TRP A 145 8.47 4.23 -7.57
C TRP A 145 7.45 3.71 -6.55
N VAL A 146 7.77 2.65 -5.80
CA VAL A 146 6.90 2.12 -4.74
C VAL A 146 6.69 3.21 -3.68
N TYR A 147 7.78 3.83 -3.24
CA TYR A 147 7.72 4.95 -2.29
C TYR A 147 7.05 6.20 -2.87
N HIS A 148 7.01 6.37 -4.20
CA HIS A 148 6.21 7.44 -4.80
C HIS A 148 4.73 7.20 -4.56
N LEU A 149 4.23 5.99 -4.84
CA LEU A 149 2.83 5.62 -4.62
C LEU A 149 2.44 5.76 -3.15
N ILE A 150 3.30 5.31 -2.23
CA ILE A 150 3.10 5.47 -0.78
C ILE A 150 3.03 6.96 -0.41
N ARG A 151 3.88 7.82 -0.98
CA ARG A 151 3.82 9.26 -0.69
C ARG A 151 2.53 9.90 -1.22
N THR A 152 2.04 9.48 -2.38
CA THR A 152 0.88 10.10 -3.03
C THR A 152 -0.48 9.62 -2.53
N SER A 153 -0.57 8.46 -1.88
CA SER A 153 -1.81 7.97 -1.28
C SER A 153 -2.27 8.87 -0.11
N GLU A 154 -3.46 8.66 0.43
CA GLU A 154 -3.90 9.39 1.63
C GLU A 154 -3.58 8.61 2.91
N LEU A 155 -3.53 7.28 2.82
CA LEU A 155 -3.35 6.37 3.95
C LEU A 155 -2.36 5.24 3.61
N VAL A 156 -1.55 4.84 4.58
CA VAL A 156 -0.62 3.69 4.46
C VAL A 156 -1.01 2.61 5.46
N LEU A 157 -1.21 1.39 4.97
CA LEU A 157 -1.40 0.21 5.79
C LEU A 157 -0.08 -0.55 5.78
N VAL A 158 0.62 -0.56 6.91
CA VAL A 158 1.80 -1.40 7.09
C VAL A 158 1.30 -2.79 7.47
N VAL A 159 1.57 -3.81 6.66
CA VAL A 159 1.06 -5.18 6.87
C VAL A 159 2.19 -6.09 7.31
N VAL A 160 2.03 -6.67 8.50
CA VAL A 160 2.94 -7.65 9.10
C VAL A 160 2.22 -8.98 9.37
N SER A 161 2.99 -10.04 9.59
CA SER A 161 2.49 -11.40 9.78
C SER A 161 2.66 -11.84 11.23
N LEU A 162 1.56 -12.21 11.90
CA LEU A 162 1.61 -12.83 13.23
C LEU A 162 2.03 -14.31 13.18
N SER A 163 2.12 -14.91 11.98
CA SER A 163 2.64 -16.26 11.82
C SER A 163 4.16 -16.34 11.88
N ASP A 164 4.86 -15.22 11.64
CA ASP A 164 6.32 -15.16 11.73
C ASP A 164 6.80 -15.12 13.18
N ASP A 165 8.02 -15.60 13.42
CA ASP A 165 8.57 -15.72 14.78
C ASP A 165 8.76 -14.35 15.45
N ASP A 166 9.12 -13.32 14.67
CA ASP A 166 9.39 -11.97 15.15
C ASP A 166 8.69 -10.92 14.26
N PRO A 167 7.42 -10.58 14.57
CA PRO A 167 6.71 -9.53 13.84
C PRO A 167 7.19 -8.12 14.19
N GLU A 168 7.85 -7.91 15.33
CA GLU A 168 8.41 -6.60 15.71
C GLU A 168 9.51 -6.18 14.74
N ASP A 169 10.42 -7.10 14.42
CA ASP A 169 11.47 -6.89 13.41
C ASP A 169 10.88 -6.48 12.05
N GLN A 170 9.75 -7.09 11.64
CA GLN A 170 9.05 -6.72 10.41
C GLN A 170 8.53 -5.29 10.43
N VAL A 171 7.99 -4.85 11.58
CA VAL A 171 7.51 -3.48 11.77
C VAL A 171 8.68 -2.51 11.70
N LEU A 172 9.75 -2.77 12.45
CA LEU A 172 10.93 -1.91 12.49
C LEU A 172 11.59 -1.77 11.11
N GLU A 173 11.74 -2.86 10.36
CA GLU A 173 12.28 -2.83 9.01
C GLU A 173 11.38 -2.03 8.07
N ALA A 174 10.06 -2.27 8.10
CA ALA A 174 9.11 -1.56 7.24
C ALA A 174 9.10 -0.06 7.55
N LEU A 175 9.00 0.34 8.82
CA LEU A 175 9.02 1.74 9.24
C LEU A 175 10.36 2.40 8.91
N GLY A 176 11.48 1.74 9.13
CA GLY A 176 12.81 2.25 8.79
C GLY A 176 12.94 2.54 7.28
N LEU A 177 12.47 1.62 6.43
CA LEU A 177 12.46 1.83 4.97
C LEU A 177 11.54 2.99 4.54
N LEU A 178 10.40 3.16 5.22
CA LEU A 178 9.50 4.27 4.96
C LEU A 178 10.14 5.61 5.38
N GLU A 179 10.81 5.65 6.53
CA GLU A 179 11.53 6.84 7.00
C GLU A 179 12.68 7.24 6.07
N GLU A 180 13.48 6.28 5.60
CA GLU A 180 14.53 6.51 4.60
C GLU A 180 13.95 7.14 3.32
N ALA A 181 12.73 6.74 2.95
CA ALA A 181 11.97 7.29 1.84
C ALA A 181 11.18 8.57 2.16
N ARG A 182 11.37 9.14 3.36
CA ARG A 182 10.70 10.35 3.88
C ARG A 182 9.18 10.20 4.03
N VAL A 183 8.72 9.00 4.36
CA VAL A 183 7.35 8.71 4.77
C VAL A 183 7.37 8.38 6.26
N ARG A 184 7.01 9.35 7.10
CA ARG A 184 6.86 9.14 8.54
C ARG A 184 5.39 8.83 8.84
N LEU A 185 5.14 7.77 9.61
CA LEU A 185 3.79 7.36 10.02
C LEU A 185 3.44 7.72 11.47
N THR A 186 4.42 8.15 12.26
CA THR A 186 4.27 8.50 13.69
C THR A 186 4.74 9.93 13.99
N GLY A 187 4.20 10.56 15.03
CA GLY A 187 4.56 11.92 15.46
C GLY A 187 3.92 13.07 14.63
N GLU A 188 4.35 14.30 14.93
CA GLU A 188 3.75 15.51 14.33
C GLU A 188 4.00 15.61 12.82
N GLY A 189 2.94 15.90 12.07
CA GLY A 189 2.98 15.98 10.60
C GLY A 189 3.15 14.62 9.91
N ALA A 190 3.00 13.52 10.63
CA ALA A 190 3.02 12.18 10.06
C ALA A 190 1.91 11.99 9.03
N LYS A 191 2.21 11.17 8.04
CA LYS A 191 1.22 10.66 7.12
C LYS A 191 0.30 9.69 7.86
N PRO A 192 -1.03 9.74 7.65
CA PRO A 192 -1.94 8.77 8.23
C PRO A 192 -1.49 7.33 7.93
N GLY A 193 -1.43 6.52 8.98
CA GLY A 193 -1.01 5.13 8.92
C GLY A 193 -1.86 4.21 9.80
N ILE A 194 -1.87 2.92 9.47
CA ILE A 194 -2.39 1.81 10.26
C ILE A 194 -1.37 0.68 10.23
N LEU A 195 -1.06 0.08 11.38
CA LEU A 195 -0.39 -1.21 11.41
C LEU A 195 -1.44 -2.31 11.38
N VAL A 196 -1.31 -3.21 10.41
CA VAL A 196 -2.19 -4.34 10.22
C VAL A 196 -1.42 -5.62 10.54
N ALA A 197 -1.75 -6.24 11.66
CA ALA A 197 -1.21 -7.54 12.05
C ALA A 197 -2.10 -8.65 11.50
N ASN A 198 -1.69 -9.21 10.38
CA ASN A 198 -2.43 -10.24 9.67
C ASN A 198 -2.11 -11.65 10.20
N MET A 199 -2.93 -12.64 9.83
CA MET A 199 -2.85 -14.04 10.27
C MET A 199 -3.15 -14.23 11.76
N TRP A 200 -4.20 -13.56 12.24
CA TRP A 200 -4.71 -13.72 13.61
C TRP A 200 -5.07 -15.17 13.99
N ASP A 201 -5.29 -16.04 13.00
CA ASP A 201 -5.53 -17.47 13.17
C ASP A 201 -4.25 -18.29 13.44
N ALA A 202 -3.06 -17.66 13.41
CA ALA A 202 -1.80 -18.31 13.71
C ALA A 202 -1.63 -18.65 15.20
N VAL A 203 -0.84 -19.67 15.48
CA VAL A 203 -0.49 -20.07 16.85
C VAL A 203 0.34 -18.96 17.51
N GLY A 204 -0.09 -18.52 18.70
CA GLY A 204 0.60 -17.47 19.46
C GLY A 204 0.32 -16.05 18.96
N ALA A 205 -0.67 -15.86 18.07
CA ALA A 205 -1.01 -14.54 17.53
C ALA A 205 -1.41 -13.52 18.61
N PRO A 206 -2.21 -13.85 19.64
CA PRO A 206 -2.56 -12.90 20.70
C PRO A 206 -1.34 -12.38 21.47
N GLU A 207 -0.43 -13.25 21.88
CA GLU A 207 0.77 -12.88 22.65
C GLU A 207 1.71 -11.99 21.81
N LYS A 208 1.82 -12.27 20.51
CA LYS A 208 2.61 -11.45 19.58
C LYS A 208 1.98 -10.09 19.34
N ALA A 209 0.66 -10.01 19.25
CA ALA A 209 -0.03 -8.74 19.08
C ALA A 209 0.08 -7.87 20.32
N GLU A 210 -0.03 -8.44 21.52
CA GLU A 210 0.21 -7.74 22.78
C GLU A 210 1.63 -7.14 22.82
N ALA A 211 2.64 -7.93 22.42
CA ALA A 211 4.02 -7.45 22.32
C ALA A 211 4.17 -6.29 21.32
N LEU A 212 3.49 -6.36 20.17
CA LEU A 212 3.46 -5.27 19.18
C LEU A 212 2.81 -4.00 19.73
N GLU A 213 1.68 -4.12 20.44
CA GLU A 213 1.00 -2.99 21.08
C GLU A 213 1.91 -2.31 22.10
N ASP A 214 2.56 -3.11 22.96
CA ASP A 214 3.50 -2.62 23.97
C ASP A 214 4.71 -1.91 23.34
N ALA A 215 5.22 -2.42 22.20
CA ALA A 215 6.37 -1.85 21.52
C ALA A 215 6.06 -0.53 20.79
N LEU A 216 4.85 -0.38 20.25
CA LEU A 216 4.45 0.75 19.41
C LEU A 216 3.73 1.87 20.16
N GLY A 217 3.06 1.54 21.27
CA GLY A 217 2.21 2.47 22.00
C GLY A 217 1.10 3.08 21.12
N ASP A 218 0.68 4.30 21.46
CA ASP A 218 -0.44 5.00 20.81
C ASP A 218 -0.09 5.67 19.47
N ASP A 219 1.17 5.56 19.01
CA ASP A 219 1.67 6.33 17.86
C ASP A 219 1.13 5.83 16.50
N LEU A 220 0.80 4.54 16.40
CA LEU A 220 0.28 3.91 15.19
C LEU A 220 -0.77 2.86 15.61
N PRO A 221 -2.04 2.97 15.17
CA PRO A 221 -3.07 2.03 15.60
C PRO A 221 -2.73 0.62 15.08
N LEU A 222 -2.91 -0.37 15.94
CA LEU A 222 -2.83 -1.77 15.56
C LEU A 222 -4.24 -2.29 15.26
N VAL A 223 -4.40 -2.96 14.11
CA VAL A 223 -5.60 -3.73 13.79
C VAL A 223 -5.20 -5.16 13.49
N CYS A 224 -5.66 -6.08 14.32
CA CYS A 224 -5.44 -7.51 14.14
C CYS A 224 -6.48 -8.11 13.19
N VAL A 225 -6.03 -8.82 12.17
CA VAL A 225 -6.90 -9.39 11.14
C VAL A 225 -6.48 -10.80 10.74
N SER A 226 -7.41 -11.54 10.15
CA SER A 226 -7.10 -12.74 9.39
C SER A 226 -7.77 -12.64 8.03
N ALA A 227 -6.96 -12.47 6.99
CA ALA A 227 -7.45 -12.47 5.62
C ALA A 227 -8.11 -13.81 5.23
N GLU A 228 -7.71 -14.91 5.87
CA GLU A 228 -8.23 -16.26 5.63
C GLU A 228 -9.62 -16.45 6.26
N THR A 229 -9.75 -16.11 7.56
CA THR A 229 -11.00 -16.36 8.31
C THR A 229 -11.99 -15.21 8.24
N GLY A 230 -11.54 -14.02 7.84
CA GLY A 230 -12.33 -12.79 7.85
C GLY A 230 -12.34 -12.04 9.18
N TYR A 231 -11.62 -12.53 10.20
CA TYR A 231 -11.49 -11.86 11.49
C TYR A 231 -10.94 -10.44 11.33
N GLY A 232 -11.51 -9.47 12.04
CA GLY A 232 -11.04 -8.08 12.08
C GLY A 232 -11.23 -7.26 10.79
N LEU A 233 -11.74 -7.85 9.69
CA LEU A 233 -11.81 -7.13 8.41
C LEU A 233 -12.81 -5.98 8.40
N GLU A 234 -13.96 -6.09 9.07
CA GLU A 234 -14.94 -5.00 9.16
C GLU A 234 -14.44 -3.84 10.02
N GLU A 235 -13.69 -4.15 11.09
CA GLU A 235 -13.00 -3.15 11.89
C GLU A 235 -11.92 -2.45 11.07
N LEU A 236 -11.10 -3.20 10.34
CA LEU A 236 -10.09 -2.61 9.46
C LEU A 236 -10.72 -1.69 8.41
N LYS A 237 -11.87 -2.06 7.82
CA LYS A 237 -12.58 -1.19 6.86
C LYS A 237 -13.02 0.14 7.49
N ARG A 238 -13.55 0.09 8.72
CA ARG A 238 -13.95 1.27 9.48
C ARG A 238 -12.74 2.17 9.77
N GLU A 239 -11.67 1.60 10.31
CA GLU A 239 -10.43 2.33 10.60
C GLU A 239 -9.81 2.97 9.35
N ILE A 240 -9.82 2.26 8.22
CA ILE A 240 -9.40 2.81 6.92
C ILE A 240 -10.22 4.04 6.58
N PHE A 241 -11.56 3.93 6.60
CA PHE A 241 -12.44 5.03 6.22
C PHE A 241 -12.28 6.25 7.13
N GLU A 242 -12.23 6.04 8.44
CA GLU A 242 -12.04 7.12 9.43
C GLU A 242 -10.71 7.86 9.20
N ARG A 243 -9.63 7.12 8.94
CA ARG A 243 -8.28 7.69 8.76
C ARG A 243 -8.03 8.30 7.39
N LEU A 244 -8.86 8.01 6.39
CA LEU A 244 -8.88 8.79 5.15
C LEU A 244 -9.30 10.25 5.41
N GLY A 245 -9.93 10.53 6.56
CA GLY A 245 -10.28 11.90 6.93
C GLY A 245 -11.29 12.50 5.97
N VAL A 246 -12.27 11.71 5.55
CA VAL A 246 -13.36 12.11 4.66
C VAL A 246 -14.73 11.90 5.33
N VAL A 247 -15.74 12.58 4.82
CA VAL A 247 -17.13 12.48 5.26
C VAL A 247 -18.05 12.27 4.06
N ARG A 248 -19.11 11.50 4.26
CA ARG A 248 -20.19 11.28 3.29
C ARG A 248 -21.33 12.23 3.58
N VAL A 249 -21.73 12.94 2.54
CA VAL A 249 -22.79 13.93 2.62
C VAL A 249 -23.81 13.65 1.56
N TYR A 250 -25.05 13.50 2.00
CA TYR A 250 -26.18 13.11 1.16
C TYR A 250 -26.92 14.36 0.71
N THR A 251 -27.42 14.33 -0.53
CA THR A 251 -28.18 15.46 -1.07
C THR A 251 -29.63 15.11 -1.27
N LYS A 252 -30.47 16.12 -1.15
CA LYS A 252 -31.91 16.00 -1.33
C LYS A 252 -32.43 17.19 -2.14
N GLU A 253 -33.29 16.91 -3.11
CA GLU A 253 -34.03 17.95 -3.80
C GLU A 253 -35.26 18.42 -3.00
N PRO A 254 -35.67 19.70 -3.12
CA PRO A 254 -36.88 20.19 -2.47
C PRO A 254 -38.09 19.31 -2.79
N GLY A 255 -38.78 18.85 -1.74
CA GLY A 255 -39.98 18.00 -1.86
C GLY A 255 -39.73 16.51 -2.15
N HIS A 256 -38.47 16.08 -2.31
CA HIS A 256 -38.13 14.69 -2.61
C HIS A 256 -37.55 13.96 -1.39
N LYS A 257 -37.32 12.65 -1.48
CA LYS A 257 -36.54 11.93 -0.47
C LYS A 257 -35.04 12.14 -0.73
N PRO A 258 -34.18 12.09 0.31
CA PRO A 258 -32.74 12.14 0.11
C PRO A 258 -32.25 10.96 -0.73
N ASP A 259 -31.26 11.20 -1.59
CA ASP A 259 -30.52 10.14 -2.26
C ASP A 259 -29.50 9.56 -1.27
N MET A 260 -29.74 8.33 -0.82
CA MET A 260 -28.90 7.60 0.13
C MET A 260 -27.96 6.59 -0.55
N GLU A 261 -27.93 6.54 -1.88
CA GLU A 261 -27.12 5.58 -2.63
C GLU A 261 -25.83 6.22 -3.18
N LYS A 262 -25.83 7.55 -3.35
CA LYS A 262 -24.72 8.30 -3.97
C LYS A 262 -24.34 9.52 -3.13
N PRO A 263 -23.63 9.32 -2.01
CA PRO A 263 -23.16 10.43 -1.22
C PRO A 263 -22.06 11.20 -1.99
N TYR A 264 -21.94 12.47 -1.67
CA TYR A 264 -20.74 13.24 -1.96
C TYR A 264 -19.70 12.94 -0.89
N VAL A 265 -18.49 12.57 -1.31
CA VAL A 265 -17.37 12.38 -0.39
C VAL A 265 -16.53 13.64 -0.37
N LEU A 266 -16.37 14.23 0.80
CA LEU A 266 -15.64 15.47 1.02
C LEU A 266 -14.56 15.28 2.10
N PRO A 267 -13.43 16.00 2.04
CA PRO A 267 -12.48 16.03 3.16
C PRO A 267 -13.17 16.48 4.46
N LYS A 268 -12.78 15.90 5.59
CA LYS A 268 -13.25 16.34 6.92
C LYS A 268 -12.88 17.81 7.15
N GLY A 269 -13.81 18.56 7.73
CA GLY A 269 -13.72 20.03 7.85
C GLY A 269 -14.22 20.80 6.62
N SER A 270 -14.71 20.10 5.58
CA SER A 270 -15.44 20.77 4.49
C SER A 270 -16.72 21.41 5.00
N THR A 271 -17.18 22.44 4.29
CA THR A 271 -18.38 23.21 4.63
C THR A 271 -19.55 22.90 3.70
N ILE A 272 -20.75 23.39 4.07
CA ILE A 272 -21.92 23.36 3.18
C ILE A 272 -21.64 24.03 1.82
N LEU A 273 -20.83 25.10 1.80
CA LEU A 273 -20.46 25.76 0.55
C LEU A 273 -19.57 24.87 -0.33
N ASP A 274 -18.67 24.09 0.27
CA ASP A 274 -17.83 23.13 -0.45
C ASP A 274 -18.68 22.02 -1.07
N LEU A 275 -19.70 21.53 -0.35
CA LEU A 275 -20.70 20.61 -0.93
C LEU A 275 -21.40 21.26 -2.12
N ALA A 276 -21.87 22.51 -1.98
CA ALA A 276 -22.54 23.20 -3.08
C ALA A 276 -21.64 23.28 -4.33
N ALA A 277 -20.33 23.51 -4.14
CA ALA A 277 -19.36 23.54 -5.23
C ALA A 277 -19.09 22.15 -5.83
N ALA A 278 -19.13 21.09 -5.01
CA ALA A 278 -19.00 19.70 -5.44
C ALA A 278 -20.21 19.24 -6.28
N ILE A 279 -21.43 19.70 -5.95
CA ILE A 279 -22.63 19.49 -6.75
C ILE A 279 -22.51 20.23 -8.09
N HIS A 280 -22.34 21.56 -8.04
CA HIS A 280 -22.14 22.38 -9.23
C HIS A 280 -21.57 23.76 -8.90
N LYS A 281 -20.60 24.24 -9.69
CA LYS A 281 -19.93 25.54 -9.45
C LYS A 281 -20.89 26.73 -9.38
N ASP A 282 -21.95 26.73 -10.19
CA ASP A 282 -22.94 27.82 -10.17
C ASP A 282 -23.86 27.77 -8.95
N LEU A 283 -24.09 26.58 -8.36
CA LEU A 283 -24.86 26.45 -7.13
C LEU A 283 -24.14 27.10 -5.95
N ALA A 284 -22.81 26.94 -5.88
CA ALA A 284 -21.99 27.64 -4.89
C ALA A 284 -21.97 29.17 -5.11
N ARG A 285 -21.87 29.62 -6.37
CA ARG A 285 -21.87 31.05 -6.70
C ARG A 285 -23.18 31.74 -6.34
N ASN A 286 -24.29 31.06 -6.59
CA ASN A 286 -25.64 31.59 -6.35
C ASN A 286 -26.23 31.07 -5.03
N PHE A 287 -25.40 30.60 -4.09
CA PHE A 287 -25.89 30.03 -2.84
C PHE A 287 -26.75 31.04 -2.07
N ARG A 288 -28.00 30.67 -1.76
CA ARG A 288 -28.87 31.49 -0.89
C ARG A 288 -28.93 30.95 0.53
N TYR A 289 -29.23 29.67 0.68
CA TYR A 289 -29.27 28.98 1.98
C TYR A 289 -29.25 27.46 1.76
N ALA A 290 -28.95 26.72 2.82
CA ALA A 290 -29.13 25.28 2.85
C ALA A 290 -30.00 24.88 4.04
N ARG A 291 -30.65 23.73 3.94
CA ARG A 291 -31.23 23.02 5.08
C ARG A 291 -30.43 21.75 5.33
N ILE A 292 -30.24 21.44 6.60
CA ILE A 292 -29.49 20.27 7.04
C ILE A 292 -30.37 19.37 7.91
N TRP A 293 -30.20 18.06 7.73
CA TRP A 293 -30.65 17.04 8.65
C TRP A 293 -29.42 16.30 9.16
N ARG A 294 -29.11 16.50 10.44
CA ARG A 294 -28.03 15.80 11.15
C ARG A 294 -28.66 14.95 12.24
N LYS A 295 -28.01 13.84 12.60
CA LYS A 295 -28.53 12.96 13.64
C LYS A 295 -28.53 13.71 14.97
N ASP A 296 -29.68 13.72 15.65
CA ASP A 296 -29.89 14.35 16.97
C ASP A 296 -29.62 15.87 17.04
N GLN A 297 -29.29 16.51 15.92
CA GLN A 297 -29.01 17.94 15.79
C GLN A 297 -29.54 18.41 14.44
N TYR A 298 -30.24 19.56 14.38
CA TYR A 298 -30.79 20.10 13.13
C TYR A 298 -31.72 19.15 12.36
N ASN A 299 -33.02 19.45 12.36
CA ASN A 299 -34.01 18.68 11.60
C ASN A 299 -34.69 19.58 10.55
N GLY A 300 -34.05 19.72 9.39
CA GLY A 300 -34.52 20.57 8.29
C GLY A 300 -34.39 22.07 8.57
N LEU A 301 -33.57 22.43 9.55
CA LEU A 301 -33.28 23.82 9.89
C LEU A 301 -32.33 24.43 8.87
N ARG A 302 -32.41 25.76 8.71
CA ARG A 302 -31.44 26.49 7.91
C ARG A 302 -30.08 26.48 8.60
N ALA A 303 -29.05 26.21 7.83
CA ALA A 303 -27.67 26.25 8.27
C ALA A 303 -26.89 27.33 7.50
N PRO A 304 -25.92 27.99 8.15
CA PRO A 304 -25.05 28.93 7.49
C PRO A 304 -24.09 28.18 6.55
N ARG A 305 -23.63 28.84 5.48
CA ARG A 305 -22.86 28.20 4.41
C ARG A 305 -21.48 27.66 4.85
N ASP A 306 -20.96 28.21 5.93
CA ASP A 306 -19.66 27.92 6.56
C ASP A 306 -19.77 26.86 7.66
N LEU A 307 -20.97 26.32 7.94
CA LEU A 307 -21.10 25.18 8.82
C LEU A 307 -20.34 23.98 8.24
N GLU A 308 -19.48 23.38 9.06
CA GLU A 308 -18.79 22.14 8.72
C GLU A 308 -19.77 20.97 8.63
N VAL A 309 -19.63 20.18 7.57
CA VAL A 309 -20.42 18.97 7.35
C VAL A 309 -19.83 17.78 8.10
N GLU A 310 -20.71 16.93 8.63
CA GLU A 310 -20.38 15.69 9.33
C GLU A 310 -20.77 14.48 8.47
N ASP A 311 -20.13 13.33 8.73
CA ASP A 311 -20.48 12.08 8.05
C ASP A 311 -21.94 11.70 8.36
N GLY A 312 -22.73 11.43 7.32
CA GLY A 312 -24.15 11.14 7.48
C GLY A 312 -25.07 12.34 7.26
N ASP A 313 -24.54 13.56 7.15
CA ASP A 313 -25.37 14.75 6.94
C ASP A 313 -26.19 14.66 5.65
N ILE A 314 -27.45 15.09 5.73
CA ILE A 314 -28.30 15.28 4.56
C ILE A 314 -28.51 16.77 4.33
N LEU A 315 -28.28 17.25 3.12
CA LEU A 315 -28.35 18.65 2.75
C LEU A 315 -29.28 18.91 1.55
N GLU A 316 -30.10 19.94 1.70
CA GLU A 316 -30.95 20.51 0.64
C GLU A 316 -30.42 21.93 0.37
N VAL A 317 -29.69 22.11 -0.73
CA VAL A 317 -29.01 23.37 -1.07
C VAL A 317 -29.86 24.17 -2.05
N HIS A 318 -30.09 25.46 -1.74
CA HIS A 318 -30.92 26.35 -2.56
C HIS A 318 -30.06 27.42 -3.24
N GLY A 319 -30.01 27.36 -4.57
CA GLY A 319 -29.44 28.39 -5.43
C GLY A 319 -30.42 29.51 -5.75
N GLY A 320 -29.86 30.65 -6.17
CA GLY A 320 -30.58 31.89 -6.47
C GLY A 320 -30.73 32.23 -7.94
#